data_AF-A0A821K6J2-F1
#
_entry.id   AF-A0A821K6J2-F1
#
_cell.length_a   1.000
_cell.length_b   1.000
_cell.length_c   1.000
_cell.angle_alpha   90.00
_cell.angle_beta   90.00
_cell.angle_gamma   90.00
#
_symmetry.space_group_name_H-M   'P 1'
#
loop_
_entity.id
_entity.type
_entity.pdbx_description
1 polymer ?
#
loop_
_entity_poly.entity_id
_entity_poly.type
_entity_poly.pdbx_seq_one_letter_code
_entity_poly.pdbx_strand_id
1 'polypeptide(L)'
;MNSSTPIRYRKSTDGSTSTKIYDQINTSHTEEYVLGDIAKEAELRLQQQREQNREARHIRHKELEKNARDEDGEDSSTIHFITSSASTGSNKNQMINMNSIIGANTHSSLLQKFLNGDIDLRSIEQRDLRRLLSELESKYKSLMIINSSMYNEKQALRYEVDTYKDRLDEYYETFNHIKRQLKEKCKDFDIQKRTLIDLKEDHKHLKEVLIDCEKLIQETEMEICLDEGPKYRSILSMEFHSQAIFQSSSSPINRPIDEKVKRILMEKRDQVEQINKLKLELDETRNQLKILKQKIPNSIGFHDENMSNVYDCEQQKQLIRQITDLNNKLQQLAADNGSLQQENIRYEAQLTRYKQQLDDAERIEDELKQERRRLQRETELNLIEFPLFEWNLFCYFFLQHQNSDQQF
;
A
#
# COMPACT_ATOMS: atom_id res chain seq x y z
N MET A 1 -27.27 -39.69 66.57
CA MET A 1 -25.95 -39.34 67.14
C MET A 1 -25.19 -38.56 66.09
N ASN A 2 -24.93 -37.28 66.38
CA ASN A 2 -24.32 -36.30 65.47
C ASN A 2 -22.81 -36.52 65.37
N SER A 3 -22.23 -36.45 64.17
CA SER A 3 -20.78 -36.32 63.97
C SER A 3 -20.47 -34.89 63.50
N SER A 4 -19.64 -34.18 64.28
CA SER A 4 -19.14 -32.84 63.99
C SER A 4 -17.62 -32.91 64.07
N THR A 5 -16.91 -32.39 63.07
CA THR A 5 -15.44 -32.23 63.08
C THR A 5 -15.10 -30.76 62.82
N PRO A 6 -14.23 -30.12 63.62
CA PRO A 6 -13.87 -28.72 63.41
C PRO A 6 -12.58 -28.56 62.61
N ILE A 7 -12.58 -27.67 61.62
CA ILE A 7 -11.41 -27.27 60.83
C ILE A 7 -10.72 -26.08 61.52
N ARG A 8 -9.41 -26.20 61.75
CA ARG A 8 -8.55 -25.22 62.42
C ARG A 8 -7.82 -24.38 61.35
N TYR A 9 -8.06 -23.07 61.29
CA TYR A 9 -7.30 -22.15 60.43
C TYR A 9 -6.02 -21.66 61.13
N ARG A 10 -4.87 -21.81 60.46
CA ARG A 10 -3.59 -21.16 60.81
C ARG A 10 -3.37 -20.00 59.82
N LYS A 11 -3.20 -18.76 60.31
CA LYS A 11 -2.78 -17.61 59.50
C LYS A 11 -1.24 -17.60 59.38
N SER A 12 -0.72 -17.65 58.16
CA SER A 12 0.70 -17.39 57.83
C SER A 12 0.91 -15.91 57.54
N THR A 13 2.01 -15.36 58.04
CA THR A 13 2.47 -13.97 57.87
C THR A 13 3.52 -13.90 56.77
N ASP A 14 3.15 -13.53 55.54
CA ASP A 14 4.08 -13.40 54.42
C ASP A 14 4.15 -11.95 53.91
N GLY A 15 4.85 -11.10 54.67
CA GLY A 15 5.18 -9.72 54.27
C GLY A 15 6.36 -9.60 53.29
N SER A 16 7.14 -10.67 53.10
CA SER A 16 8.35 -10.64 52.23
C SER A 16 8.04 -10.77 50.74
N THR A 17 6.86 -11.28 50.37
CA THR A 17 6.49 -11.53 48.97
C THR A 17 6.00 -10.25 48.30
N SER A 18 5.36 -9.35 49.05
CA SER A 18 4.82 -8.10 48.52
C SER A 18 5.92 -7.12 48.09
N THR A 19 6.99 -6.98 48.87
CA THR A 19 8.11 -6.06 48.54
C THR A 19 8.86 -6.51 47.29
N LYS A 20 9.10 -7.82 47.12
CA LYS A 20 9.75 -8.37 45.92
C LYS A 20 8.94 -8.16 44.64
N ILE A 21 7.61 -8.23 44.74
CA ILE A 21 6.70 -7.99 43.62
C ILE A 21 6.73 -6.50 43.21
N TYR A 22 6.72 -5.59 44.18
CA TYR A 22 6.82 -4.14 43.89
C TYR A 22 8.14 -3.76 43.22
N ASP A 23 9.26 -4.32 43.68
CA ASP A 23 10.57 -4.05 43.08
C ASP A 23 10.67 -4.63 41.66
N GLN A 24 10.13 -5.84 41.42
CA GLN A 24 10.07 -6.44 40.08
C GLN A 24 9.19 -5.65 39.10
N ILE A 25 8.04 -5.15 39.55
CA ILE A 25 7.14 -4.34 38.73
C ILE A 25 7.79 -3.00 38.37
N ASN A 26 8.46 -2.35 39.32
CA ASN A 26 9.20 -1.11 39.05
C ASN A 26 10.35 -1.32 38.07
N THR A 27 11.12 -2.41 38.20
CA THR A 27 12.18 -2.73 37.23
C THR A 27 11.63 -3.02 35.83
N SER A 28 10.52 -3.74 35.71
CA SER A 28 9.91 -4.02 34.40
C SER A 28 9.33 -2.77 33.74
N HIS A 29 8.76 -1.86 34.53
CA HIS A 29 8.26 -0.60 33.99
C HIS A 29 9.42 0.26 33.49
N THR A 30 10.51 0.36 34.26
CA THR A 30 11.71 1.10 33.82
C THR A 30 12.38 0.48 32.58
N GLU A 31 12.39 -0.84 32.45
CA GLU A 31 12.89 -1.52 31.23
C GLU A 31 12.01 -1.23 30.01
N GLU A 32 10.69 -1.21 30.17
CA GLU A 32 9.75 -0.90 29.08
C GLU A 32 9.91 0.54 28.56
N TYR A 33 10.15 1.50 29.45
CA TYR A 33 10.48 2.88 29.07
C TYR A 33 11.83 2.96 28.35
N VAL A 34 12.87 2.27 28.84
CA VAL A 34 14.21 2.27 28.21
C VAL A 34 14.18 1.60 26.83
N LEU A 35 13.43 0.50 26.66
CA LEU A 35 13.27 -0.17 25.37
C LEU A 35 12.48 0.67 24.37
N GLY A 36 11.49 1.43 24.84
CA GLY A 36 10.74 2.38 24.01
C GLY A 36 11.61 3.53 23.48
N ASP A 37 12.50 4.07 24.32
CA ASP A 37 13.41 5.13 23.93
C ASP A 37 14.50 4.64 22.96
N ILE A 38 15.02 3.43 23.15
CA ILE A 38 15.96 2.78 22.21
C ILE A 38 15.30 2.53 20.85
N ALA A 39 14.03 2.09 20.83
CA ALA A 39 13.30 1.87 19.59
C ALA A 39 13.06 3.19 18.82
N LYS A 40 12.69 4.27 19.53
CA LYS A 40 12.53 5.59 18.93
C LYS A 40 13.85 6.16 18.42
N GLU A 41 14.93 6.00 19.17
CA GLU A 41 16.26 6.45 18.75
C GLU A 41 16.75 5.67 17.52
N ALA A 42 16.49 4.37 17.44
CA ALA A 42 16.81 3.55 16.28
C ALA A 42 16.00 3.96 15.04
N GLU A 43 14.71 4.26 15.21
CA GLU A 43 13.83 4.73 14.13
C GLU A 43 14.29 6.12 13.62
N LEU A 44 14.63 7.03 14.53
CA LEU A 44 15.15 8.35 14.17
C LEU A 44 16.48 8.27 13.41
N ARG A 45 17.40 7.40 13.85
CA ARG A 45 18.69 7.18 13.15
C ARG A 45 18.48 6.60 11.76
N LEU A 46 17.56 5.65 11.60
CA LEU A 46 17.23 5.07 10.29
C LEU A 46 16.63 6.12 9.36
N GLN A 47 15.73 6.97 9.88
CA GLN A 47 15.12 8.07 9.14
C GLN A 47 16.18 9.10 8.69
N GLN A 48 17.11 9.45 9.58
CA GLN A 48 18.19 10.38 9.27
C GLN A 48 19.14 9.82 8.20
N GLN A 49 19.46 8.52 8.28
CA GLN A 49 20.29 7.86 7.26
C GLN A 49 19.58 7.84 5.89
N ARG A 50 18.25 7.64 5.86
CA ARG A 50 17.47 7.75 4.63
C ARG A 50 17.45 9.15 4.06
N GLU A 51 17.32 10.16 4.91
CA GLU A 51 17.32 11.55 4.49
C GLU A 51 18.67 11.96 3.89
N GLN A 52 19.77 11.57 4.53
CA GLN A 52 21.13 11.74 4.00
C GLN A 52 21.32 11.02 2.65
N ASN A 53 20.81 9.79 2.51
CA ASN A 53 20.88 9.06 1.25
C ASN A 53 20.03 9.70 0.14
N ARG A 54 18.86 10.28 0.47
CA ARG A 54 18.05 11.05 -0.47
C ARG A 54 18.75 12.34 -0.89
N GLU A 55 19.35 13.05 0.06
CA GLU A 55 20.10 14.29 -0.20
C GLU A 55 21.35 14.04 -1.05
N ALA A 56 22.12 12.98 -0.75
CA ALA A 56 23.27 12.57 -1.54
C ALA A 56 22.89 12.24 -3.00
N ARG A 57 21.74 11.59 -3.21
CA ARG A 57 21.21 11.34 -4.56
C ARG A 57 20.79 12.63 -5.26
N HIS A 58 20.14 13.53 -4.55
CA HIS A 58 19.72 14.81 -5.10
C HIS A 58 20.92 15.66 -5.56
N ILE A 59 21.98 15.72 -4.74
CA ILE A 59 23.23 16.41 -5.08
C ILE A 59 23.88 15.79 -6.31
N ARG A 60 24.01 14.45 -6.34
CA ARG A 60 24.64 13.74 -7.46
C ARG A 60 23.85 13.87 -8.76
N HIS A 61 22.52 13.86 -8.69
CA HIS A 61 21.66 14.10 -9.85
C HIS A 61 21.83 15.52 -10.40
N LYS A 62 21.89 16.52 -9.52
CA LYS A 62 22.07 17.92 -9.88
C LYS A 62 23.45 18.18 -10.52
N GLU A 63 24.48 17.48 -10.07
CA GLU A 63 25.84 17.58 -10.63
C GLU A 63 25.92 16.94 -12.03
N LEU A 64 25.25 15.80 -12.24
CA LEU A 64 25.15 15.20 -13.57
C LEU A 64 24.37 16.07 -14.56
N GLU A 65 23.30 16.73 -14.12
CA GLU A 65 22.56 17.68 -14.96
C GLU A 65 23.42 18.89 -15.33
N LYS A 66 24.26 19.37 -14.41
CA LYS A 66 25.21 20.45 -14.69
C LYS A 66 26.26 20.03 -15.71
N ASN A 67 26.86 18.85 -15.55
CA ASN A 67 27.85 18.33 -16.49
C ASN A 67 27.26 18.14 -17.90
N ALA A 68 26.02 17.67 -18.01
CA ALA A 68 25.32 17.57 -19.29
C ALA A 68 25.12 18.94 -19.98
N ARG A 69 24.83 20.00 -19.20
CA ARG A 69 24.71 21.36 -19.74
C ARG A 69 26.04 21.97 -20.17
N ASP A 70 27.12 21.65 -19.45
CA ASP A 70 28.47 22.15 -19.76
C ASP A 70 29.04 21.45 -21.03
N GLU A 71 28.70 20.17 -21.28
CA GLU A 71 29.08 19.43 -22.50
C GLU A 71 28.36 19.92 -23.77
N ASP A 72 27.13 20.43 -23.68
CA ASP A 72 26.38 21.00 -24.81
C ASP A 72 26.97 22.33 -25.33
N GLY A 73 27.90 22.95 -24.59
CA GLY A 73 28.44 24.29 -24.86
C GLY A 73 29.64 24.37 -25.83
N GLU A 74 30.39 23.29 -26.05
CA GLU A 74 31.72 23.39 -26.70
C GLU A 74 31.86 22.76 -28.11
N ASP A 75 30.89 21.99 -28.63
CA ASP A 75 31.08 21.26 -29.91
C ASP A 75 29.86 21.28 -30.87
N SER A 76 29.08 22.36 -30.84
CA SER A 76 27.80 22.48 -31.56
C SER A 76 27.91 22.49 -33.10
N SER A 77 29.06 22.86 -33.68
CA SER A 77 29.20 23.03 -35.14
C SER A 77 29.25 21.72 -35.93
N THR A 78 29.67 20.60 -35.32
CA THR A 78 29.68 19.28 -35.98
C THR A 78 28.34 18.54 -35.79
N ILE A 79 27.62 18.87 -34.71
CA ILE A 79 26.36 18.22 -34.31
C ILE A 79 25.21 18.54 -35.27
N HIS A 80 25.15 19.76 -35.81
CA HIS A 80 24.03 20.20 -36.66
C HIS A 80 23.96 19.48 -38.03
N PHE A 81 25.08 18.98 -38.56
CA PHE A 81 25.08 18.32 -39.88
C PHE A 81 24.45 16.92 -39.85
N ILE A 82 24.56 16.21 -38.72
CA ILE A 82 24.04 14.83 -38.58
C ILE A 82 22.55 14.84 -38.18
N THR A 83 22.08 15.87 -37.46
CA THR A 83 20.70 15.97 -36.97
C THR A 83 19.71 16.61 -37.97
N SER A 84 20.18 17.33 -39.00
CA SER A 84 19.30 18.05 -39.94
C SER A 84 18.55 17.16 -40.93
N SER A 85 18.88 15.88 -41.04
CA SER A 85 18.17 14.94 -41.91
C SER A 85 16.93 14.30 -41.27
N ALA A 86 16.60 14.64 -40.02
CA ALA A 86 15.54 13.97 -39.25
C ALA A 86 14.53 14.89 -38.54
N SER A 87 14.43 16.19 -38.87
CA SER A 87 13.55 17.11 -38.13
C SER A 87 12.37 17.67 -38.92
N THR A 88 11.24 16.95 -38.86
CA THR A 88 9.91 17.56 -38.70
C THR A 88 9.09 16.67 -37.77
N GLY A 89 8.93 17.09 -36.51
CA GLY A 89 8.03 16.42 -35.57
C GLY A 89 8.51 16.43 -34.13
N SER A 90 8.00 17.38 -33.36
CA SER A 90 8.16 17.54 -31.92
C SER A 90 7.90 16.24 -31.15
N ASN A 91 8.94 15.56 -30.67
CA ASN A 91 8.88 14.60 -29.57
C ASN A 91 10.26 14.47 -28.93
N LYS A 92 10.40 14.91 -27.68
CA LYS A 92 11.66 14.93 -26.91
C LYS A 92 12.15 13.54 -26.43
N ASN A 93 11.52 12.45 -26.89
CA ASN A 93 11.87 11.07 -26.55
C ASN A 93 12.30 10.25 -27.77
N GLN A 94 13.01 10.85 -28.73
CA GLN A 94 13.65 10.06 -29.77
C GLN A 94 14.99 9.55 -29.25
N MET A 95 15.01 8.27 -28.83
CA MET A 95 16.23 7.48 -28.84
C MET A 95 16.94 7.76 -30.17
N ILE A 96 18.22 8.13 -30.10
CA ILE A 96 19.07 8.17 -31.28
C ILE A 96 18.97 6.79 -31.92
N ASN A 97 18.30 6.70 -33.07
CA ASN A 97 18.10 5.44 -33.75
C ASN A 97 19.47 4.93 -34.21
N MET A 98 20.06 4.03 -33.43
CA MET A 98 21.40 3.47 -33.67
C MET A 98 21.55 2.85 -35.07
N ASN A 99 20.44 2.44 -35.70
CA ASN A 99 20.43 1.92 -37.07
C ASN A 99 20.71 2.98 -38.15
N SER A 100 20.56 4.28 -37.84
CA SER A 100 20.90 5.36 -38.78
C SER A 100 22.38 5.76 -38.71
N ILE A 101 23.03 5.56 -37.57
CA ILE A 101 24.45 5.91 -37.34
C ILE A 101 25.37 4.74 -37.68
N ILE A 102 24.98 3.52 -37.29
CA ILE A 102 25.62 2.28 -37.74
C ILE A 102 25.04 1.96 -39.11
N GLY A 103 25.52 2.68 -40.13
CA GLY A 103 24.95 2.76 -41.49
C GLY A 103 24.35 1.45 -42.03
N ALA A 104 23.03 1.30 -41.88
CA ALA A 104 22.29 0.17 -42.42
C ALA A 104 22.01 0.27 -43.93
N ASN A 105 22.55 1.26 -44.65
CA ASN A 105 22.22 1.46 -46.08
C ASN A 105 23.42 1.79 -46.99
N THR A 106 24.64 1.37 -46.65
CA THR A 106 25.77 1.44 -47.60
C THR A 106 26.49 0.10 -47.70
N HIS A 107 25.89 -0.87 -48.38
CA HIS A 107 26.56 -2.10 -48.85
C HIS A 107 27.71 -1.84 -49.88
N SER A 108 28.33 -0.64 -49.87
CA SER A 108 29.34 -0.23 -50.84
C SER A 108 30.32 0.83 -50.26
N SER A 109 30.75 0.68 -49.01
CA SER A 109 31.91 1.46 -48.52
C SER A 109 33.19 0.62 -48.66
N LEU A 110 34.28 1.23 -49.13
CA LEU A 110 35.62 0.61 -49.15
C LEU A 110 36.01 0.09 -47.76
N LEU A 111 35.52 0.77 -46.72
CA LEU A 111 35.70 0.42 -45.32
C LEU A 111 35.08 -0.92 -44.93
N GLN A 112 33.89 -1.26 -45.46
CA GLN A 112 33.26 -2.54 -45.18
C GLN A 112 33.96 -3.70 -45.91
N LYS A 113 34.39 -3.48 -47.16
CA LYS A 113 35.20 -4.44 -47.91
C LYS A 113 36.58 -4.67 -47.27
N PHE A 114 37.19 -3.61 -46.75
CA PHE A 114 38.44 -3.70 -46.00
C PHE A 114 38.27 -4.47 -44.68
N LEU A 115 37.24 -4.17 -43.88
CA LEU A 115 36.96 -4.88 -42.62
C LEU A 115 36.62 -6.36 -42.82
N ASN A 116 35.99 -6.71 -43.95
CA ASN A 116 35.68 -8.10 -44.31
C ASN A 116 36.90 -8.85 -44.89
N GLY A 117 38.03 -8.18 -45.12
CA GLY A 117 39.22 -8.79 -45.72
C GLY A 117 39.13 -9.00 -47.22
N ASP A 118 38.14 -8.40 -47.90
CA ASP A 118 37.95 -8.53 -49.36
C ASP A 118 38.97 -7.72 -50.17
N ILE A 119 39.71 -6.80 -49.52
CA ILE A 119 40.66 -5.88 -50.16
C ILE A 119 41.91 -5.74 -49.28
N ASP A 120 43.08 -6.00 -49.86
CA ASP A 120 44.38 -5.74 -49.22
C ASP A 120 44.74 -4.25 -49.19
N LEU A 121 45.25 -3.77 -48.06
CA LEU A 121 45.65 -2.36 -47.89
C LEU A 121 46.65 -1.87 -48.95
N ARG A 122 47.46 -2.78 -49.48
CA ARG A 122 48.49 -2.50 -50.49
C ARG A 122 47.94 -2.30 -51.91
N SER A 123 46.71 -2.74 -52.18
CA SER A 123 46.05 -2.60 -53.49
C SER A 123 45.16 -1.36 -53.57
N ILE A 124 44.98 -0.63 -52.46
CA ILE A 124 44.15 0.57 -52.39
C ILE A 124 44.98 1.79 -52.78
N GLU A 125 44.45 2.64 -53.67
CA GLU A 125 45.10 3.88 -54.07
C GLU A 125 45.27 4.85 -52.89
N GLN A 126 46.33 5.66 -52.91
CA GLN A 126 46.64 6.60 -51.81
C GLN A 126 45.49 7.58 -51.50
N ARG A 127 44.71 7.96 -52.51
CA ARG A 127 43.51 8.81 -52.34
C ARG A 127 42.41 8.09 -51.57
N ASP A 128 42.21 6.81 -51.85
CA ASP A 128 41.20 5.97 -51.22
C ASP A 128 41.61 5.57 -49.80
N LEU A 129 42.92 5.43 -49.51
CA LEU A 129 43.43 5.27 -48.15
C LEU A 129 43.16 6.51 -47.29
N ARG A 130 43.32 7.72 -47.82
CA ARG A 130 42.99 8.96 -47.09
C ARG A 130 41.48 9.08 -46.83
N ARG A 131 40.66 8.65 -47.78
CA ARG A 131 39.20 8.58 -47.62
C ARG A 131 38.80 7.55 -46.57
N LEU A 132 39.38 6.35 -46.60
CA LEU A 132 39.17 5.29 -45.62
C LEU A 132 39.52 5.75 -44.20
N LEU A 133 40.67 6.43 -44.05
CA LEU A 133 41.11 6.99 -42.77
C LEU A 133 40.10 8.01 -42.24
N SER A 134 39.65 8.94 -43.09
CA SER A 134 38.66 9.94 -42.71
C SER A 134 37.30 9.32 -42.35
N GLU A 135 36.87 8.28 -43.07
CA GLU A 135 35.66 7.52 -42.76
C GLU A 135 35.78 6.76 -41.42
N LEU A 136 36.95 6.18 -41.11
CA LEU A 136 37.22 5.55 -39.81
C LEU A 136 37.23 6.56 -38.67
N GLU A 137 37.90 7.70 -38.84
CA GLU A 137 37.95 8.78 -37.84
C GLU A 137 36.55 9.32 -37.52
N SER A 138 35.72 9.52 -38.55
CA SER A 138 34.33 9.97 -38.35
C SER A 138 33.50 8.93 -37.62
N LYS A 139 33.67 7.63 -37.94
CA LYS A 139 32.98 6.54 -37.23
C LYS A 139 33.44 6.43 -35.78
N TYR A 140 34.74 6.55 -35.51
CA TYR A 140 35.28 6.53 -34.16
C TYR A 140 34.72 7.68 -33.31
N LYS A 141 34.71 8.92 -33.83
CA LYS A 141 34.11 10.07 -33.15
C LYS A 141 32.62 9.85 -32.86
N SER A 142 31.88 9.33 -33.84
CA SER A 142 30.46 9.01 -33.69
C SER A 142 30.21 7.94 -32.62
N LEU A 143 31.03 6.90 -32.58
CA LEU A 143 30.96 5.85 -31.56
C LEU A 143 31.33 6.37 -30.17
N MET A 144 32.28 7.30 -30.07
CA MET A 144 32.65 7.93 -28.81
C MET A 144 31.49 8.74 -28.23
N ILE A 145 30.77 9.49 -29.07
CA ILE A 145 29.56 10.24 -28.67
C ILE A 145 28.45 9.29 -28.21
N ILE A 146 28.20 8.22 -28.98
CA ILE A 146 27.23 7.20 -28.59
C ILE A 146 27.63 6.56 -27.26
N ASN A 147 28.89 6.19 -27.09
CA ASN A 147 29.36 5.56 -25.86
C ASN A 147 29.18 6.48 -24.64
N SER A 148 29.41 7.79 -24.79
CA SER A 148 29.11 8.78 -23.75
C SER A 148 27.61 8.88 -23.47
N SER A 149 26.78 8.97 -24.51
CA SER A 149 25.32 8.99 -24.39
C SER A 149 24.78 7.74 -23.67
N MET A 150 25.28 6.56 -24.03
CA MET A 150 24.91 5.29 -23.40
C MET A 150 25.37 5.23 -21.94
N TYR A 151 26.52 5.82 -21.61
CA TYR A 151 26.98 5.94 -20.23
C TYR A 151 26.03 6.83 -19.42
N ASN A 152 25.60 7.96 -19.96
CA ASN A 152 24.66 8.87 -19.31
C ASN A 152 23.30 8.19 -19.08
N GLU A 153 22.78 7.47 -20.08
CA GLU A 153 21.53 6.72 -19.95
C GLU A 153 21.64 5.58 -18.91
N LYS A 154 22.74 4.82 -18.93
CA LYS A 154 23.04 3.81 -17.91
C LYS A 154 23.04 4.40 -16.50
N GLN A 155 23.63 5.58 -16.33
CA GLN A 155 23.67 6.26 -15.03
C GLN A 155 22.27 6.76 -14.63
N ALA A 156 21.49 7.32 -15.56
CA ALA A 156 20.11 7.72 -15.32
C ALA A 156 19.25 6.53 -14.84
N LEU A 157 19.29 5.41 -15.55
CA LEU A 157 18.59 4.17 -15.17
C LEU A 157 19.05 3.66 -13.80
N ARG A 158 20.34 3.79 -13.47
CA ARG A 158 20.86 3.42 -12.16
C ARG A 158 20.20 4.22 -11.03
N TYR A 159 20.01 5.53 -11.21
CA TYR A 159 19.29 6.35 -10.22
C TYR A 159 17.82 6.00 -10.14
N GLU A 160 17.20 5.68 -11.26
CA GLU A 160 15.80 5.26 -11.28
C GLU A 160 15.60 3.98 -10.47
N VAL A 161 16.48 2.98 -10.67
CA VAL A 161 16.51 1.75 -9.88
C VAL A 161 16.68 2.04 -8.39
N ASP A 162 17.61 2.92 -8.01
CA ASP A 162 17.83 3.27 -6.61
C ASP A 162 16.64 4.04 -6.00
N THR A 163 15.91 4.82 -6.80
CA THR A 163 14.65 5.47 -6.39
C THR A 163 13.54 4.44 -6.17
N TYR A 164 13.42 3.45 -7.06
CA TYR A 164 12.43 2.38 -6.89
C TYR A 164 12.71 1.52 -5.66
N LYS A 165 13.98 1.27 -5.32
CA LYS A 165 14.35 0.57 -4.09
C LYS A 165 13.85 1.31 -2.84
N ASP A 166 14.04 2.63 -2.77
CA ASP A 166 13.52 3.41 -1.64
C ASP A 166 12.00 3.33 -1.54
N ARG A 167 11.29 3.50 -2.67
CA ARG A 167 9.81 3.41 -2.68
C ARG A 167 9.34 2.05 -2.20
N LEU A 168 10.04 1.00 -2.61
CA LEU A 168 9.76 -0.37 -2.18
C LEU A 168 9.99 -0.52 -0.67
N ASP A 169 11.06 0.05 -0.12
CA ASP A 169 11.29 0.07 1.33
C ASP A 169 10.19 0.83 2.09
N GLU A 170 9.75 1.99 1.59
CA GLU A 170 8.62 2.75 2.15
C GLU A 170 7.30 1.94 2.14
N TYR A 171 7.04 1.21 1.05
CA TYR A 171 5.89 0.30 0.99
C TYR A 171 5.99 -0.86 1.98
N TYR A 172 7.18 -1.43 2.18
CA TYR A 172 7.36 -2.48 3.18
C TYR A 172 7.11 -1.98 4.60
N GLU A 173 7.50 -0.76 4.92
CA GLU A 173 7.26 -0.17 6.24
C GLU A 173 5.80 0.13 6.49
N THR A 174 5.13 0.77 5.53
CA THR A 174 3.69 1.07 5.63
C THR A 174 2.87 -0.22 5.72
N PHE A 175 3.23 -1.24 4.95
CA PHE A 175 2.63 -2.58 5.07
C PHE A 175 2.81 -3.17 6.47
N ASN A 176 4.03 -3.13 7.02
CA ASN A 176 4.31 -3.62 8.36
C ASN A 176 3.58 -2.81 9.44
N HIS A 177 3.44 -1.49 9.27
CA HIS A 177 2.69 -0.62 10.17
C HIS A 177 1.20 -0.98 10.19
N ILE A 178 0.57 -1.09 9.01
CA ILE A 178 -0.84 -1.50 8.88
C ILE A 178 -1.05 -2.89 9.47
N LYS A 179 -0.12 -3.82 9.24
CA LYS A 179 -0.17 -5.16 9.82
C LYS A 179 -0.12 -5.16 11.35
N ARG A 180 0.65 -4.25 11.97
CA ARG A 180 0.66 -4.07 13.44
C ARG A 180 -0.65 -3.48 13.93
N GLN A 181 -1.15 -2.43 13.29
CA GLN A 181 -2.45 -1.82 13.63
C GLN A 181 -3.60 -2.84 13.54
N LEU A 182 -3.61 -3.69 12.52
CA LEU A 182 -4.61 -4.74 12.39
C LEU A 182 -4.56 -5.72 13.57
N LYS A 183 -3.37 -6.12 14.01
CA LYS A 183 -3.21 -6.98 15.20
C LYS A 183 -3.73 -6.29 16.47
N GLU A 184 -3.46 -5.00 16.64
CA GLU A 184 -3.98 -4.22 17.78
C GLU A 184 -5.50 -4.14 17.73
N LYS A 185 -6.10 -3.87 16.57
CA LYS A 185 -7.56 -3.85 16.42
C LYS A 185 -8.21 -5.22 16.65
N CYS A 186 -7.56 -6.31 16.26
CA CYS A 186 -8.02 -7.65 16.64
C CYS A 186 -8.00 -7.84 18.17
N LYS A 187 -6.95 -7.39 18.86
CA LYS A 187 -6.88 -7.47 20.33
C LYS A 187 -7.97 -6.62 20.98
N ASP A 188 -8.17 -5.38 20.53
CA ASP A 188 -9.24 -4.49 21.02
C ASP A 188 -10.61 -5.13 20.85
N PHE A 189 -10.86 -5.75 19.70
CA PHE A 189 -12.10 -6.46 19.41
C PHE A 189 -12.31 -7.64 20.37
N ASP A 190 -11.26 -8.43 20.65
CA ASP A 190 -11.35 -9.55 21.60
C ASP A 190 -11.64 -9.07 23.03
N ILE A 191 -11.03 -7.95 23.44
CA ILE A 191 -11.32 -7.30 24.73
C ILE A 191 -12.78 -6.86 24.78
N GLN A 192 -13.24 -6.11 23.77
CA GLN A 192 -14.63 -5.66 23.68
C GLN A 192 -15.62 -6.83 23.72
N LYS A 193 -15.31 -7.92 23.02
CA LYS A 193 -16.13 -9.14 23.03
C LYS A 193 -16.26 -9.74 24.43
N ARG A 194 -15.17 -9.79 25.22
CA ARG A 194 -15.21 -10.24 26.63
C ARG A 194 -16.08 -9.31 27.47
N THR A 195 -15.86 -8.00 27.39
CA THR A 195 -16.68 -7.03 28.16
C THR A 195 -18.17 -7.10 27.80
N LEU A 196 -18.51 -7.39 26.55
CA LEU A 196 -19.90 -7.60 26.13
C LEU A 196 -20.51 -8.89 26.68
N ILE A 197 -19.70 -9.93 26.92
CA ILE A 197 -20.17 -11.14 27.59
C ILE A 197 -20.44 -10.83 29.06
N ASP A 198 -19.50 -10.19 29.75
CA ASP A 198 -19.64 -9.82 31.17
C ASP A 198 -20.88 -8.94 31.39
N LEU A 199 -21.07 -7.89 30.58
CA LEU A 199 -22.24 -7.00 30.66
C LEU A 199 -23.56 -7.72 30.37
N LYS A 200 -23.56 -8.76 29.52
CA LYS A 200 -24.77 -9.57 29.27
C LYS A 200 -25.12 -10.42 30.49
N GLU A 201 -24.11 -10.96 31.17
CA GLU A 201 -24.30 -11.71 32.41
C GLU A 201 -24.83 -10.79 33.52
N ASP A 202 -24.24 -9.60 33.70
CA ASP A 202 -24.72 -8.59 34.64
C ASP A 202 -26.17 -8.19 34.37
N HIS A 203 -26.50 -7.91 33.10
CA HIS A 203 -27.85 -7.56 32.70
C HIS A 203 -28.85 -8.70 32.96
N LYS A 204 -28.43 -9.96 32.78
CA LYS A 204 -29.26 -11.12 33.13
C LYS A 204 -29.50 -11.20 34.63
N HIS A 205 -28.46 -11.03 35.45
CA HIS A 205 -28.58 -11.00 36.90
C HIS A 205 -29.48 -9.87 37.39
N LEU A 206 -29.29 -8.64 36.88
CA LEU A 206 -30.13 -7.48 37.20
C LEU A 206 -31.60 -7.73 36.83
N LYS A 207 -31.87 -8.38 35.70
CA LYS A 207 -33.24 -8.78 35.33
C LYS A 207 -33.84 -9.80 36.30
N GLU A 208 -33.08 -10.80 36.73
CA GLU A 208 -33.52 -11.78 37.72
C GLU A 208 -33.85 -11.11 39.06
N VAL A 209 -32.98 -10.22 39.55
CA VAL A 209 -33.23 -9.43 40.77
C VAL A 209 -34.49 -8.58 40.65
N LEU A 210 -34.72 -7.94 39.50
CA LEU A 210 -35.90 -7.11 39.27
C LEU A 210 -37.18 -7.95 39.30
N ILE A 211 -37.16 -9.12 38.66
CA ILE A 211 -38.27 -10.09 38.70
C ILE A 211 -38.56 -10.53 40.15
N ASP A 212 -37.52 -10.80 40.94
CA ASP A 212 -37.71 -11.22 42.33
C ASP A 212 -38.23 -10.07 43.21
N CYS A 213 -37.79 -8.82 42.98
CA CYS A 213 -38.39 -7.64 43.61
C CYS A 213 -39.87 -7.47 43.23
N GLU A 214 -40.24 -7.65 41.96
CA GLU A 214 -41.64 -7.58 41.50
C GLU A 214 -42.51 -8.65 42.17
N LYS A 215 -42.01 -9.87 42.33
CA LYS A 215 -42.72 -10.95 43.06
C LYS A 215 -42.93 -10.59 44.53
N LEU A 216 -41.89 -10.11 45.22
CA LEU A 216 -41.98 -9.70 46.63
C LEU A 216 -42.97 -8.54 46.82
N ILE A 217 -43.02 -7.60 45.88
CA ILE A 217 -44.02 -6.52 45.89
C ILE A 217 -45.44 -7.11 45.74
N GLN A 218 -45.66 -8.04 44.80
CA GLN A 218 -46.96 -8.71 44.66
C GLN A 218 -47.36 -9.49 45.92
N GLU A 219 -46.42 -10.17 46.57
CA GLU A 219 -46.66 -10.92 47.81
C GLU A 219 -46.99 -9.99 48.99
N THR A 220 -46.28 -8.87 49.13
CA THR A 220 -46.52 -7.88 50.20
C THR A 220 -47.77 -7.04 49.98
N GLU A 221 -48.17 -6.74 48.74
CA GLU A 221 -49.46 -6.11 48.42
C GLU A 221 -50.66 -7.02 48.71
N MET A 222 -50.49 -8.36 48.65
CA MET A 222 -51.51 -9.30 49.11
C MET A 222 -51.61 -9.40 50.64
N GLU A 223 -50.53 -9.16 51.38
CA GLU A 223 -50.50 -9.25 52.85
C GLU A 223 -51.15 -8.03 53.56
N ILE A 224 -51.45 -6.94 52.83
CA ILE A 224 -52.23 -5.81 53.36
C ILE A 224 -53.76 -6.05 53.22
N CYS A 225 -54.19 -7.17 52.63
CA CYS A 225 -55.62 -7.45 52.38
C CYS A 225 -56.28 -8.49 53.28
N LEU A 226 -55.70 -8.84 54.43
CA LEU A 226 -56.34 -9.75 55.38
C LEU A 226 -56.34 -9.19 56.82
N ASP A 227 -57.11 -8.13 57.05
CA ASP A 227 -58.09 -8.15 58.15
C ASP A 227 -59.15 -7.02 58.03
N GLU A 228 -60.42 -7.40 58.23
CA GLU A 228 -61.64 -6.57 58.45
C GLU A 228 -62.39 -5.94 57.24
N GLY A 229 -63.32 -6.73 56.67
CA GLY A 229 -64.77 -6.38 56.62
C GLY A 229 -65.34 -5.50 55.48
N PRO A 230 -66.42 -5.93 54.77
CA PRO A 230 -67.02 -5.18 53.67
C PRO A 230 -68.08 -4.20 54.19
N LYS A 231 -67.89 -2.89 53.99
CA LYS A 231 -68.97 -1.90 54.04
C LYS A 231 -68.86 -0.92 52.88
N TYR A 232 -70.03 -0.67 52.29
CA TYR A 232 -70.34 0.34 51.28
C TYR A 232 -70.08 -0.04 49.82
N ARG A 233 -70.79 -1.07 49.37
CA ARG A 233 -71.31 -1.07 47.99
C ARG A 233 -72.82 -1.26 48.05
N SER A 234 -73.54 -0.31 47.45
CA SER A 234 -74.95 -0.40 47.04
C SER A 234 -76.01 -0.02 48.09
N ILE A 235 -76.40 1.26 48.08
CA ILE A 235 -77.72 1.70 48.52
C ILE A 235 -78.39 2.46 47.37
N LEU A 236 -79.42 1.81 46.84
CA LEU A 236 -80.65 2.36 46.25
C LEU A 236 -80.62 2.86 44.80
N SER A 237 -80.77 1.91 43.88
CA SER A 237 -81.56 2.06 42.67
C SER A 237 -82.88 1.29 42.83
N MET A 238 -83.93 1.94 43.30
CA MET A 238 -85.35 1.69 42.98
C MET A 238 -86.16 2.85 43.62
N GLU A 239 -86.68 3.79 42.84
CA GLU A 239 -87.99 3.73 42.18
C GLU A 239 -89.09 4.29 43.09
N PHE A 240 -89.59 5.50 42.80
CA PHE A 240 -91.01 5.87 42.66
C PHE A 240 -91.23 7.40 42.67
N HIS A 241 -91.49 7.91 41.46
CA HIS A 241 -92.53 8.90 41.11
C HIS A 241 -93.22 9.71 42.23
N SER A 242 -93.11 11.05 42.18
CA SER A 242 -94.18 11.91 41.65
C SER A 242 -93.98 13.37 42.05
N GLN A 243 -93.81 14.20 41.03
CA GLN A 243 -94.52 15.46 40.79
C GLN A 243 -94.92 16.33 42.00
N ALA A 244 -94.43 17.57 41.93
CA ALA A 244 -95.05 18.80 42.41
C ALA A 244 -95.27 18.91 43.91
N ILE A 245 -94.54 19.83 44.55
CA ILE A 245 -95.12 20.89 45.37
C ILE A 245 -94.02 21.91 45.72
N PHE A 246 -94.33 23.16 45.37
CA PHE A 246 -93.92 24.38 46.05
C PHE A 246 -92.52 24.98 45.84
N GLN A 247 -92.54 26.07 45.06
CA GLN A 247 -91.85 27.29 45.42
C GLN A 247 -92.02 27.62 46.92
N SER A 248 -90.96 28.21 47.49
CA SER A 248 -90.93 28.94 48.76
C SER A 248 -90.77 28.06 50.01
N SER A 249 -89.52 27.80 50.42
CA SER A 249 -89.17 27.82 51.84
C SER A 249 -87.67 27.88 52.07
N SER A 250 -87.31 28.84 52.91
CA SER A 250 -86.14 28.86 53.78
C SER A 250 -85.92 27.52 54.51
N SER A 251 -84.75 26.91 54.37
CA SER A 251 -84.23 25.93 55.35
C SER A 251 -82.71 25.70 55.21
N PRO A 252 -81.97 25.45 56.31
CA PRO A 252 -80.51 25.46 56.37
C PRO A 252 -79.87 24.13 55.90
N ILE A 253 -80.27 23.63 54.73
CA ILE A 253 -79.92 22.29 54.25
C ILE A 253 -78.94 22.31 53.05
N ASN A 254 -78.64 23.49 52.48
CA ASN A 254 -77.78 23.60 51.28
C ASN A 254 -76.26 23.71 51.52
N ARG A 255 -75.77 23.86 52.76
CA ARG A 255 -74.31 23.96 53.03
C ARG A 255 -73.47 22.76 52.53
N PRO A 256 -73.92 21.49 52.59
CA PRO A 256 -73.11 20.36 52.15
C PRO A 256 -72.95 20.29 50.61
N ILE A 257 -73.94 20.82 49.88
CA ILE A 257 -73.92 20.90 48.42
C ILE A 257 -73.00 22.04 47.97
N ASP A 258 -73.05 23.19 48.66
CA ASP A 258 -72.15 24.31 48.39
C ASP A 258 -70.67 23.94 48.65
N GLU A 259 -70.38 23.14 49.68
CA GLU A 259 -69.03 22.63 49.94
C GLU A 259 -68.55 21.62 48.89
N LYS A 260 -69.43 20.74 48.40
CA LYS A 260 -69.12 19.81 47.31
C LYS A 260 -68.89 20.54 45.99
N VAL A 261 -69.73 21.53 45.69
CA VAL A 261 -69.56 22.40 44.53
C VAL A 261 -68.25 23.19 44.63
N LYS A 262 -67.92 23.73 45.81
CA LYS A 262 -66.64 24.41 46.05
C LYS A 262 -65.44 23.48 45.87
N ARG A 263 -65.54 22.21 46.31
CA ARG A 263 -64.50 21.19 46.11
C ARG A 263 -64.32 20.84 44.64
N ILE A 264 -65.42 20.63 43.90
CA ILE A 264 -65.38 20.37 42.45
C ILE A 264 -64.81 21.59 41.69
N LEU A 265 -65.11 22.81 42.14
CA LEU A 265 -64.54 24.02 41.55
C LEU A 265 -63.04 24.17 41.85
N MET A 266 -62.57 23.79 43.04
CA MET A 266 -61.13 23.72 43.35
C MET A 266 -60.45 22.62 42.53
N GLU A 267 -61.01 21.42 42.47
CA GLU A 267 -60.45 20.32 41.68
C GLU A 267 -60.40 20.66 40.18
N LYS A 268 -61.44 21.32 39.65
CA LYS A 268 -61.45 21.85 38.28
C LYS A 268 -60.36 22.91 38.09
N ARG A 269 -60.11 23.76 39.09
CA ARG A 269 -59.05 24.76 39.05
C ARG A 269 -57.68 24.09 39.04
N ASP A 270 -57.45 23.12 39.91
CA ASP A 270 -56.19 22.38 40.01
C ASP A 270 -55.91 21.59 38.72
N GLN A 271 -56.95 20.95 38.15
CA GLN A 271 -56.87 20.30 36.84
C GLN A 271 -56.55 21.29 35.71
N VAL A 272 -57.12 22.49 35.74
CA VAL A 272 -56.81 23.54 34.76
C VAL A 272 -55.38 24.04 34.93
N GLU A 273 -54.90 24.21 36.16
CA GLU A 273 -53.50 24.56 36.45
C GLU A 273 -52.54 23.46 35.98
N GLN A 274 -52.89 22.18 36.17
CA GLN A 274 -52.11 21.05 35.68
C GLN A 274 -52.10 20.97 34.15
N ILE A 275 -53.23 21.23 33.48
CA ILE A 275 -53.32 21.33 32.02
C ILE A 275 -52.44 22.47 31.50
N ASN A 276 -52.44 23.62 32.17
CA ASN A 276 -51.60 24.76 31.76
C ASN A 276 -50.11 24.47 31.96
N LYS A 277 -49.74 23.80 33.05
CA LYS A 277 -48.36 23.36 33.28
C LYS A 277 -47.90 22.35 32.22
N LEU A 278 -48.73 21.35 31.91
CA LEU A 278 -48.45 20.38 30.85
C LEU A 278 -48.35 21.05 29.47
N LYS A 279 -49.17 22.06 29.19
CA LYS A 279 -49.06 22.85 27.95
C LYS A 279 -47.73 23.61 27.89
N LEU A 280 -47.29 24.22 28.99
CA LEU A 280 -46.02 24.92 29.07
C LEU A 280 -44.85 23.96 28.82
N GLU A 281 -44.85 22.79 29.47
CA GLU A 281 -43.83 21.73 29.26
C GLU A 281 -43.86 21.19 27.81
N LEU A 282 -45.04 21.10 27.20
CA LEU A 282 -45.20 20.67 25.81
C LEU A 282 -44.68 21.74 24.83
N ASP A 283 -44.89 23.02 25.12
CA ASP A 283 -44.35 24.12 24.30
C ASP A 283 -42.83 24.29 24.51
N GLU A 284 -42.31 24.06 25.72
CA GLU A 284 -40.87 23.99 25.99
C GLU A 284 -40.20 22.83 25.25
N THR A 285 -40.76 21.63 25.31
CA THR A 285 -40.25 20.46 24.56
C THR A 285 -40.37 20.67 23.04
N ARG A 286 -41.44 21.30 22.55
CA ARG A 286 -41.54 21.70 21.14
C ARG A 286 -40.47 22.72 20.75
N ASN A 287 -40.17 23.69 21.61
CA ASN A 287 -39.12 24.67 21.36
C ASN A 287 -37.73 24.03 21.42
N GLN A 288 -37.48 23.11 22.35
CA GLN A 288 -36.27 22.29 22.38
C GLN A 288 -36.14 21.45 21.11
N LEU A 289 -37.23 20.86 20.60
CA LEU A 289 -37.24 20.14 19.32
C LEU A 289 -36.98 21.05 18.13
N LYS A 290 -37.49 22.28 18.11
CA LYS A 290 -37.17 23.28 17.07
C LYS A 290 -35.69 23.66 17.11
N ILE A 291 -35.13 23.89 18.31
CA ILE A 291 -33.71 24.19 18.50
C ILE A 291 -32.85 23.00 18.11
N LEU A 292 -33.23 21.77 18.47
CA LEU A 292 -32.54 20.54 18.06
C LEU A 292 -32.60 20.37 16.53
N LYS A 293 -33.74 20.64 15.89
CA LYS A 293 -33.88 20.65 14.43
C LYS A 293 -33.02 21.72 13.75
N GLN A 294 -32.84 22.90 14.36
CA GLN A 294 -31.92 23.93 13.86
C GLN A 294 -30.45 23.60 14.13
N LYS A 295 -30.14 22.83 15.18
CA LYS A 295 -28.78 22.39 15.55
C LYS A 295 -28.32 21.13 14.81
N ILE A 296 -29.21 20.45 14.06
CA ILE A 296 -28.84 19.39 13.12
C ILE A 296 -28.52 20.08 11.79
N PRO A 297 -27.25 20.15 11.36
CA PRO A 297 -26.92 20.56 10.01
C PRO A 297 -27.48 19.51 9.03
N ASN A 298 -28.22 19.98 8.03
CA ASN A 298 -28.75 19.26 6.88
C ASN A 298 -28.00 17.97 6.51
N SER A 299 -28.51 16.82 6.94
CA SER A 299 -28.16 15.52 6.35
C SER A 299 -29.37 14.67 5.95
N ILE A 300 -30.61 15.06 6.26
CA ILE A 300 -31.82 14.38 5.75
C ILE A 300 -32.91 15.46 5.55
N GLY A 301 -32.92 16.08 4.38
CA GLY A 301 -33.95 17.05 3.99
C GLY A 301 -35.10 16.37 3.27
N PHE A 302 -36.26 16.29 3.91
CA PHE A 302 -37.55 16.27 3.21
C PHE A 302 -37.78 17.70 2.68
N HIS A 303 -37.49 17.93 1.40
CA HIS A 303 -37.89 19.13 0.68
C HIS A 303 -38.70 18.73 -0.55
N ASP A 304 -39.81 19.46 -0.75
CA ASP A 304 -40.72 19.48 -1.89
C ASP A 304 -40.28 18.64 -3.10
N GLU A 305 -41.07 17.59 -3.37
CA GLU A 305 -40.75 16.38 -4.14
C GLU A 305 -40.30 16.59 -5.60
N ASN A 306 -40.33 17.81 -6.14
CA ASN A 306 -39.98 18.11 -7.53
C ASN A 306 -38.69 18.92 -7.74
N MET A 307 -38.15 19.61 -6.73
CA MET A 307 -36.90 20.39 -6.89
C MET A 307 -35.70 19.75 -6.18
N SER A 308 -35.90 19.09 -5.03
CA SER A 308 -34.84 18.31 -4.37
C SER A 308 -34.46 17.08 -5.21
N ASN A 309 -35.44 16.45 -5.84
CA ASN A 309 -35.25 15.27 -6.71
C ASN A 309 -34.39 15.56 -7.94
N VAL A 310 -34.39 16.80 -8.46
CA VAL A 310 -33.60 17.16 -9.65
C VAL A 310 -32.12 17.32 -9.29
N TYR A 311 -31.81 17.95 -8.16
CA TYR A 311 -30.42 18.17 -7.73
C TYR A 311 -29.75 16.87 -7.24
N ASP A 312 -30.49 16.03 -6.50
CA ASP A 312 -30.01 14.70 -6.11
C ASP A 312 -29.85 13.77 -7.33
N CYS A 313 -30.76 13.85 -8.31
CA CYS A 313 -30.64 13.13 -9.58
C CYS A 313 -29.44 13.63 -10.41
N GLU A 314 -29.14 14.93 -10.41
CA GLU A 314 -27.97 15.49 -11.10
C GLU A 314 -26.65 15.07 -10.45
N GLN A 315 -26.55 15.08 -9.12
CA GLN A 315 -25.38 14.56 -8.42
C GLN A 315 -25.20 13.06 -8.66
N GLN A 316 -26.29 12.29 -8.64
CA GLN A 316 -26.25 10.86 -8.94
C GLN A 316 -25.80 10.59 -10.39
N LYS A 317 -26.26 11.39 -11.36
CA LYS A 317 -25.78 11.34 -12.75
C LYS A 317 -24.30 11.71 -12.88
N GLN A 318 -23.81 12.69 -12.12
CA GLN A 318 -22.39 13.05 -12.11
C GLN A 318 -21.52 11.92 -11.53
N LEU A 319 -21.95 11.29 -10.44
CA LEU A 319 -21.27 10.13 -9.87
C LEU A 319 -21.27 8.95 -10.84
N ILE A 320 -22.39 8.68 -11.52
CA ILE A 320 -22.45 7.65 -12.56
C ILE A 320 -21.49 7.97 -13.71
N ARG A 321 -21.41 9.23 -14.17
CA ARG A 321 -20.43 9.65 -15.19
C ARG A 321 -18.99 9.40 -14.75
N GLN A 322 -18.65 9.78 -13.53
CA GLN A 322 -17.31 9.54 -12.96
C GLN A 322 -17.00 8.04 -12.88
N ILE A 323 -17.97 7.22 -12.46
CA ILE A 323 -17.83 5.75 -12.45
C ILE A 323 -17.60 5.21 -13.87
N THR A 324 -18.34 5.69 -14.87
CA THR A 324 -18.08 5.28 -16.27
C THR A 324 -16.72 5.71 -16.78
N ASP A 325 -16.27 6.93 -16.46
CA ASP A 325 -14.95 7.42 -16.87
C ASP A 325 -13.82 6.60 -16.22
N LEU A 326 -13.97 6.28 -14.93
CA LEU A 326 -13.03 5.41 -14.21
C LEU A 326 -13.03 3.99 -14.78
N ASN A 327 -14.19 3.42 -15.12
CA ASN A 327 -14.29 2.11 -15.75
C ASN A 327 -13.64 2.09 -17.13
N ASN A 328 -13.85 3.12 -17.96
CA ASN A 328 -13.21 3.24 -19.27
C ASN A 328 -11.69 3.33 -19.13
N LYS A 329 -11.21 4.11 -18.16
CA LYS A 329 -9.78 4.25 -17.89
C LYS A 329 -9.17 2.95 -17.37
N LEU A 330 -9.89 2.21 -16.54
CA LEU A 330 -9.49 0.88 -16.08
C LEU A 330 -9.42 -0.11 -17.24
N GLN A 331 -10.41 -0.09 -18.14
CA GLN A 331 -10.42 -0.96 -19.33
C GLN A 331 -9.25 -0.65 -20.27
N GLN A 332 -8.91 0.62 -20.44
CA GLN A 332 -7.77 1.04 -21.25
C GLN A 332 -6.44 0.59 -20.62
N LEU A 333 -6.25 0.82 -19.32
CA LEU A 333 -5.07 0.34 -18.60
C LEU A 333 -4.96 -1.20 -18.62
N ALA A 334 -6.08 -1.91 -18.56
CA ALA A 334 -6.09 -3.37 -18.68
C ALA A 334 -5.66 -3.84 -20.08
N ALA A 335 -6.09 -3.14 -21.15
CA ALA A 335 -5.66 -3.42 -22.51
C ALA A 335 -4.15 -3.14 -22.70
N ASP A 336 -3.67 -2.00 -22.21
CA ASP A 336 -2.24 -1.63 -22.26
C ASP A 336 -1.37 -2.63 -21.50
N ASN A 337 -1.80 -3.07 -20.32
CA ASN A 337 -1.12 -4.10 -19.56
C ASN A 337 -1.06 -5.45 -20.31
N GLY A 338 -2.14 -5.81 -21.01
CA GLY A 338 -2.15 -6.97 -21.91
C GLY A 338 -1.14 -6.85 -23.05
N SER A 339 -0.98 -5.66 -23.64
CA SER A 339 0.01 -5.40 -24.69
C SER A 339 1.44 -5.52 -24.15
N LEU A 340 1.72 -4.90 -23.00
CA LEU A 340 3.03 -4.97 -22.35
C LEU A 340 3.40 -6.41 -21.96
N GLN A 341 2.43 -7.22 -21.52
CA GLN A 341 2.67 -8.64 -21.26
C GLN A 341 3.07 -9.40 -22.53
N GLN A 342 2.43 -9.14 -23.67
CA GLN A 342 2.80 -9.76 -24.93
C GLN A 342 4.19 -9.33 -25.40
N GLU A 343 4.55 -8.07 -25.23
CA GLU A 343 5.91 -7.58 -25.51
C GLU A 343 6.95 -8.26 -24.60
N ASN A 344 6.65 -8.39 -23.31
CA ASN A 344 7.54 -9.06 -22.36
C ASN A 344 7.79 -10.53 -22.75
N ILE A 345 6.74 -11.27 -23.13
CA ILE A 345 6.89 -12.65 -23.66
C ILE A 345 7.79 -12.69 -24.91
N ARG A 346 7.67 -11.70 -25.80
CA ARG A 346 8.54 -11.61 -26.99
C ARG A 346 10.00 -11.34 -26.61
N TYR A 347 10.24 -10.44 -25.66
CA TYR A 347 11.59 -10.14 -25.16
C TYR A 347 12.20 -11.32 -24.43
N GLU A 348 11.43 -12.04 -23.60
CA GLU A 348 11.88 -13.28 -22.94
C GLU A 348 12.27 -14.35 -23.98
N ALA A 349 11.49 -14.51 -25.05
CA ALA A 349 11.82 -15.43 -26.13
C ALA A 349 13.11 -15.01 -26.88
N GLN A 350 13.33 -13.71 -27.12
CA GLN A 350 14.56 -13.21 -27.72
C GLN A 350 15.77 -13.43 -26.80
N LEU A 351 15.64 -13.13 -25.51
CA LEU A 351 16.70 -13.37 -24.53
C LEU A 351 17.08 -14.84 -24.46
N THR A 352 16.11 -15.74 -24.51
CA THR A 352 16.37 -17.19 -24.52
C THR A 352 17.15 -17.60 -25.77
N ARG A 353 16.79 -17.06 -26.94
CA ARG A 353 17.54 -17.31 -28.20
C ARG A 353 18.97 -16.77 -28.15
N TYR A 354 19.16 -15.55 -27.65
CA TYR A 354 20.50 -14.96 -27.55
C TYR A 354 21.38 -15.67 -26.54
N LYS A 355 20.82 -16.14 -25.42
CA LYS A 355 21.53 -17.01 -24.47
C LYS A 355 22.01 -18.29 -25.16
N GLN A 356 21.11 -18.97 -25.88
CA GLN A 356 21.49 -20.18 -26.61
C GLN A 356 22.57 -19.92 -27.67
N GLN A 357 22.49 -18.81 -28.40
CA GLN A 357 23.53 -18.41 -29.37
C GLN A 357 24.87 -18.13 -28.70
N LEU A 358 24.86 -17.52 -27.50
CA LEU A 358 26.07 -17.29 -26.73
C LEU A 358 26.69 -18.62 -26.27
N ASP A 359 25.88 -19.51 -25.70
CA ASP A 359 26.32 -20.84 -25.25
C ASP A 359 26.92 -21.65 -26.43
N ASP A 360 26.28 -21.60 -27.60
CA ASP A 360 26.79 -22.25 -28.82
C ASP A 360 28.12 -21.62 -29.28
N ALA A 361 28.25 -20.29 -29.20
CA ALA A 361 29.48 -19.59 -29.56
C ALA A 361 30.64 -19.90 -28.59
N GLU A 362 30.37 -19.97 -27.29
CA GLU A 362 31.35 -20.38 -26.28
C GLU A 362 31.83 -21.82 -26.54
N ARG A 363 30.90 -22.73 -26.88
CA ARG A 363 31.25 -24.11 -27.26
C ARG A 363 32.19 -24.15 -28.47
N ILE A 364 31.86 -23.40 -29.53
CA ILE A 364 32.70 -23.31 -30.74
C ILE A 364 34.07 -22.71 -30.42
N GLU A 365 34.14 -21.67 -29.57
CA GLU A 365 35.41 -21.07 -29.17
C GLU A 365 36.30 -22.08 -28.44
N ASP A 366 35.73 -22.89 -27.57
CA ASP A 366 36.47 -23.93 -26.86
C ASP A 366 36.94 -25.06 -27.79
N GLU A 367 36.14 -25.46 -28.77
CA GLU A 367 36.54 -26.39 -29.84
C GLU A 367 37.74 -25.82 -30.64
N LEU A 368 37.66 -24.56 -31.07
CA LEU A 368 38.75 -23.88 -31.78
C LEU A 368 40.01 -23.73 -30.93
N LYS A 369 39.89 -23.47 -29.62
CA LYS A 369 41.04 -23.45 -28.71
C LYS A 369 41.70 -24.82 -28.62
N GLN A 370 40.93 -25.91 -28.61
CA GLN A 370 41.47 -27.26 -28.62
C GLN A 370 42.19 -27.58 -29.93
N GLU A 371 41.59 -27.24 -31.08
CA GLU A 371 42.23 -27.41 -32.40
C GLU A 371 43.51 -26.59 -32.51
N ARG A 372 43.51 -25.33 -32.07
CA ARG A 372 44.71 -24.49 -32.04
C ARG A 372 45.84 -25.15 -31.25
N ARG A 373 45.55 -25.67 -30.05
CA ARG A 373 46.54 -26.39 -29.23
C ARG A 373 47.03 -27.68 -29.90
N ARG A 374 46.17 -28.36 -30.67
CA ARG A 374 46.54 -29.57 -31.41
C ARG A 374 47.47 -29.24 -32.58
N LEU A 375 47.08 -28.28 -33.42
CA LEU A 375 47.88 -27.82 -34.57
C LEU A 375 49.21 -27.26 -34.10
N GLN A 376 49.24 -26.51 -33.00
CA GLN A 376 50.48 -26.00 -32.43
C GLN A 376 51.44 -27.14 -32.04
N ARG A 377 50.94 -28.19 -31.40
CA ARG A 377 51.73 -29.40 -31.10
C ARG A 377 52.22 -30.10 -32.37
N GLU A 378 51.37 -30.24 -33.38
CA GLU A 378 51.77 -30.82 -34.68
C GLU A 378 52.86 -29.97 -35.36
N THR A 379 52.77 -28.65 -35.32
CA THR A 379 53.82 -27.76 -35.86
C THR A 379 55.11 -27.84 -35.08
N GLU A 380 55.06 -27.92 -33.74
CA GLU A 380 56.24 -28.07 -32.90
C GLU A 380 56.92 -29.42 -33.15
N LEU A 381 56.15 -30.50 -33.31
CA LEU A 381 56.67 -31.82 -33.68
C LEU A 381 57.31 -31.81 -35.07
N ASN A 382 56.63 -31.24 -36.08
CA ASN A 382 57.16 -31.13 -37.44
C ASN A 382 58.45 -30.28 -37.48
N LEU A 383 58.55 -29.23 -36.68
CA LEU A 383 59.78 -28.43 -36.55
C LEU A 383 60.96 -29.23 -35.98
N ILE A 384 60.70 -30.26 -35.18
CA ILE A 384 61.72 -31.14 -34.60
C ILE A 384 62.06 -32.28 -35.58
N GLU A 385 61.07 -32.85 -36.27
CA GLU A 385 61.28 -33.95 -37.22
C GLU A 385 62.01 -33.52 -38.49
N PHE A 386 61.79 -32.29 -38.97
CA PHE A 386 62.40 -31.81 -40.22
C PHE A 386 63.94 -31.70 -40.14
N PRO A 387 64.56 -31.09 -39.11
CA PRO A 387 66.01 -31.11 -38.93
C PRO A 387 66.56 -32.52 -38.68
N LEU A 388 65.83 -33.38 -37.96
CA LEU A 388 66.25 -34.78 -37.73
C LEU A 388 66.29 -35.58 -39.03
N PHE A 389 65.35 -35.33 -39.95
CA PHE A 389 65.35 -35.93 -41.28
C PHE A 389 66.55 -35.45 -42.11
N GLU A 390 66.81 -34.14 -42.16
CA GLU A 390 67.98 -33.59 -42.87
C GLU A 390 69.30 -34.10 -42.27
N TRP A 391 69.40 -34.19 -40.95
CA TRP A 391 70.59 -34.68 -40.27
C TRP A 391 70.81 -36.18 -40.50
N ASN A 392 69.75 -36.98 -40.49
CA ASN A 392 69.83 -38.40 -40.87
C ASN A 392 70.25 -38.58 -42.33
N LEU A 393 69.73 -37.75 -43.24
CA LEU A 393 70.09 -37.79 -44.65
C LEU A 393 71.56 -37.40 -44.85
N PHE A 394 72.02 -36.36 -44.16
CA PHE A 394 73.43 -35.94 -44.15
C PHE A 394 74.35 -37.06 -43.63
N CYS A 395 74.01 -37.67 -42.50
CA CYS A 395 74.76 -38.79 -41.93
C CYS A 395 74.82 -40.00 -42.89
N TYR A 396 73.70 -40.32 -43.55
CA TYR A 396 73.65 -41.39 -44.55
C TYR A 396 74.60 -41.13 -45.72
N PHE A 397 74.55 -39.94 -46.32
CA PHE A 397 75.45 -39.58 -47.43
C PHE A 397 76.92 -39.48 -46.98
N PHE A 398 77.20 -38.96 -45.79
CA PHE A 398 78.56 -38.88 -45.24
C PHE A 398 79.17 -40.27 -45.04
N LEU A 399 78.40 -41.22 -44.47
CA LEU A 399 78.82 -42.62 -44.31
C LEU A 399 79.03 -43.32 -45.66
N GLN A 400 78.17 -43.03 -46.65
CA GLN A 400 78.30 -43.60 -47.99
C GLN A 400 79.55 -43.06 -48.71
N HIS A 401 79.91 -41.79 -48.51
CA HIS A 401 81.14 -41.20 -49.02
C HIS A 401 82.39 -41.83 -48.38
N GLN A 402 82.41 -41.99 -47.05
CA GLN A 402 83.54 -42.64 -46.36
C GLN A 402 83.74 -44.11 -46.77
N ASN A 403 82.65 -44.85 -46.99
CA ASN A 403 82.76 -46.23 -47.46
C ASN A 403 83.21 -46.34 -48.93
N SER A 404 82.97 -45.31 -49.74
CA SER A 404 83.44 -45.26 -51.13
C SER A 404 84.94 -44.95 -51.22
N ASP A 405 85.45 -44.09 -50.34
CA ASP A 405 86.88 -43.74 -50.25
C ASP A 405 87.75 -44.88 -49.68
N GLN A 406 87.16 -45.92 -49.06
CA GLN A 406 87.86 -47.12 -48.60
C GLN A 406 87.95 -48.25 -49.65
N GLN A 407 87.38 -48.07 -50.84
CA GLN A 407 87.44 -49.05 -51.95
C GLN A 407 88.43 -48.70 -53.08
N PHE A 408 89.26 -47.67 -52.89
CA PHE A 408 90.47 -47.41 -53.68
C PHE A 408 91.71 -47.63 -52.81
#